data_AF-A0A925GNM6-F1
#
_entry.id   AF-A0A925GNM6-F1
#
_cell.length_a   1.000
_cell.length_b   1.000
_cell.length_c   1.000
_cell.angle_alpha   90.00
_cell.angle_beta   90.00
_cell.angle_gamma   90.00
#
_symmetry.space_group_name_H-M   'P 1'
#
loop_
_entity.id
_entity.type
_entity.pdbx_description
1 polymer ?
#
loop_
_entity_poly.entity_id
_entity_poly.type
_entity_poly.pdbx_seq_one_letter_code
_entity_poly.pdbx_strand_id
1 'polypeptide(L)' 'LSGCATVFGGPRTSYQTTKPGPGEPKRDLRVGALIADILLFPLGLIVDFATGAIYTPAPATR' A
#
# COMPACT_ATOMS: atom_id res chain seq x y z
N LEU A 1 -4.47 -16.01 -4.17
CA LEU A 1 -4.02 -15.25 -5.35
C LEU A 1 -3.12 -14.11 -4.87
N SER A 2 -1.81 -14.37 -4.74
CA SER A 2 -0.83 -13.33 -4.40
C SER A 2 -0.43 -12.59 -5.66
N GLY A 3 -0.92 -11.36 -5.83
CA GLY A 3 -0.47 -10.48 -6.90
C GLY A 3 0.90 -9.90 -6.57
N CYS A 4 1.95 -10.39 -7.24
CA CYS A 4 3.19 -9.63 -7.36
C CYS A 4 2.92 -8.44 -8.26
N ALA A 5 2.93 -7.22 -7.73
CA ALA A 5 2.94 -6.03 -8.56
C ALA A 5 3.51 -4.84 -7.78
N THR A 6 4.82 -4.61 -7.88
CA THR A 6 5.50 -3.45 -8.51
C THR A 6 6.96 -3.36 -8.00
N VAL A 7 7.82 -2.70 -8.77
CA VAL A 7 9.31 -2.75 -8.79
C VAL A 7 10.04 -2.54 -7.44
N PHE A 8 9.37 -2.06 -6.38
CA PHE A 8 9.96 -1.89 -5.03
C PHE A 8 9.12 -2.49 -3.88
N GLY A 9 8.02 -3.18 -4.19
CA GLY A 9 7.06 -3.67 -3.20
C GLY A 9 6.84 -5.17 -3.31
N GLY A 10 7.20 -5.90 -2.25
CA GLY A 10 6.94 -7.34 -2.12
C GLY A 10 5.45 -7.73 -2.19
N PRO A 11 5.10 -8.98 -1.86
CA PRO A 11 3.74 -9.48 -2.04
C PRO A 11 2.70 -8.61 -1.33
N ARG A 12 1.64 -8.22 -2.07
CA ARG A 12 0.53 -7.45 -1.53
C ARG A 12 -0.44 -8.37 -0.79
N THR A 13 -0.89 -7.90 0.36
CA THR A 13 -1.91 -8.57 1.17
C THR A 13 -3.31 -8.08 0.78
N SER A 14 -4.35 -8.90 1.05
CA SER A 14 -5.74 -8.46 0.90
C SER A 14 -6.07 -7.23 1.75
N TYR A 15 -5.37 -7.04 2.86
CA TYR A 15 -5.48 -5.85 3.70
C TYR A 15 -5.08 -4.55 2.96
N GLN A 16 -4.10 -4.63 2.06
CA GLN A 16 -3.61 -3.48 1.29
C GLN A 16 -4.50 -3.14 0.09
N THR A 17 -5.16 -4.14 -0.50
CA THR A 17 -5.95 -3.95 -1.73
C THR A 17 -7.44 -3.77 -1.45
N THR A 18 -7.98 -4.38 -0.40
CA THR A 18 -9.39 -4.22 -0.02
C THR A 18 -9.62 -2.85 0.62
N LYS A 19 -10.59 -2.11 0.07
CA LYS A 19 -10.99 -0.81 0.61
C LYS A 19 -11.87 -1.02 1.85
N PRO A 20 -11.59 -0.35 2.98
CA PRO A 20 -12.42 -0.45 4.18
C PRO A 20 -13.85 0.02 3.93
N GLY A 21 -14.81 -0.72 4.47
CA GLY A 21 -16.22 -0.37 4.50
C GLY A 21 -16.54 0.76 5.50
N PRO A 22 -17.77 1.27 5.48
CA PRO A 22 -18.22 2.26 6.47
C PRO A 22 -18.12 1.70 7.89
N GLY A 23 -17.45 2.43 8.79
CA GLY A 23 -17.24 2.02 10.18
C GLY A 23 -16.03 1.11 10.41
N GLU A 24 -15.35 0.67 9.36
CA GLU A 24 -14.10 -0.10 9.48
C GLU A 24 -12.89 0.80 9.77
N PRO A 25 -11.88 0.29 10.50
CA PRO A 25 -10.65 1.02 10.74
C PRO A 25 -9.95 1.39 9.43
N LYS A 26 -9.42 2.62 9.37
CA LYS A 26 -8.63 3.08 8.23
C LYS A 26 -7.31 2.29 8.17
N ARG A 27 -6.84 2.03 6.95
CA ARG A 27 -5.55 1.38 6.72
C ARG A 27 -4.42 2.35 7.00
N ASP A 28 -3.38 1.87 7.68
CA ASP A 28 -2.17 2.64 7.91
C ASP A 28 -1.37 2.84 6.62
N LEU A 29 -0.69 3.98 6.52
CA LEU A 29 0.17 4.31 5.39
C LEU A 29 1.64 4.02 5.71
N ARG A 30 2.38 3.57 4.71
CA ARG A 30 3.84 3.47 4.74
C ARG A 30 4.43 4.86 4.57
N VAL A 31 4.56 5.61 5.67
CA VAL A 31 4.99 7.02 5.68
C VAL A 31 6.31 7.24 4.92
N GLY A 32 7.27 6.32 5.03
CA GLY A 32 8.52 6.40 4.29
C GLY A 32 8.34 6.33 2.76
N ALA A 33 7.44 5.46 2.28
CA ALA A 33 7.12 5.35 0.86
C ALA A 33 6.36 6.60 0.37
N LEU A 34 5.43 7.11 1.16
CA LEU A 34 4.70 8.35 0.87
C LEU A 34 5.65 9.54 0.67
N ILE A 35 6.62 9.72 1.57
CA ILE A 35 7.61 10.80 1.47
C ILE A 35 8.50 10.59 0.24
N ALA A 36 8.96 9.36 -0.01
CA ALA A 36 9.80 9.05 -1.16
C ALA A 36 9.08 9.35 -2.48
N ASP A 37 7.82 8.95 -2.63
CA ASP A 37 7.04 9.23 -3.84
C ASP A 37 6.79 10.73 -4.03
N ILE A 38 6.48 11.47 -2.96
CA ILE A 38 6.29 12.93 -3.05
C ILE A 38 7.57 13.64 -3.50
N LEU A 39 8.73 13.22 -2.99
CA LEU A 39 10.01 13.90 -3.25
C LEU A 39 10.74 13.43 -4.51
N LEU A 40 10.63 12.15 -4.85
CA LEU A 40 11.44 11.51 -5.89
C LEU A 40 10.63 11.14 -7.14
N PHE A 41 9.34 10.79 -6.99
CA PHE A 41 8.54 10.32 -8.12
C PHE A 41 7.02 10.50 -7.92
N PRO A 42 6.48 11.71 -8.19
CA PRO A 42 5.07 12.02 -7.88
C PRO A 42 4.05 11.15 -8.63
N LEU A 43 4.41 10.60 -9.80
CA LEU A 43 3.57 9.63 -10.49
C LEU A 43 3.51 8.28 -9.77
N GLY A 44 4.58 7.89 -9.07
CA GLY A 44 4.65 6.71 -8.22
C GLY A 44 3.61 6.77 -7.10
N LEU A 45 3.43 7.95 -6.51
CA LEU A 45 2.42 8.20 -5.49
C LEU A 45 1.03 7.74 -5.93
N ILE A 46 0.60 8.17 -7.12
CA ILE A 46 -0.73 7.86 -7.66
C ILE A 46 -0.86 6.35 -7.87
N VAL A 47 0.16 5.72 -8.46
CA VAL A 47 0.18 4.27 -8.71
C VAL A 47 0.15 3.49 -7.40
N ASP A 48 0.90 3.90 -6.39
CA ASP A 48 0.97 3.23 -5.09
C ASP A 48 -0.34 3.36 -4.30
N PHE A 49 -1.04 4.49 -4.42
CA PHE A 49 -2.41 4.63 -3.91
C PHE A 49 -3.42 3.78 -4.67
N ALA A 50 -3.39 3.80 -6.00
CA ALA A 50 -4.35 3.06 -6.85
C ALA A 50 -4.23 1.56 -6.66
N THR A 51 -3.01 1.07 -6.51
CA THR A 51 -2.72 -0.35 -6.34
C THR A 51 -2.81 -0.79 -4.88
N GLY A 52 -2.65 0.14 -3.93
CA GLY A 52 -2.65 -0.11 -2.49
C GLY A 52 -1.27 -0.42 -1.85
N ALA A 53 -0.17 -0.19 -2.58
CA ALA A 53 1.20 -0.48 -2.09
C ALA A 53 1.64 0.51 -1.01
N ILE A 54 0.99 1.68 -1.00
CA ILE A 54 1.18 2.71 -0.01
C ILE A 54 0.68 2.29 1.38
N TYR A 55 -0.19 1.29 1.49
CA TYR A 55 -0.73 0.84 2.77
C TYR A 55 0.22 -0.15 3.44
N THR A 56 0.28 -0.12 4.76
CA THR A 56 1.04 -1.08 5.56
C THR A 56 0.41 -2.47 5.37
N PRO A 57 1.20 -3.52 5.11
CA PRO A 57 0.69 -4.89 5.06
C PRO A 57 0.10 -5.28 6.42
N ALA A 58 -0.90 -6.17 6.42
CA ALA A 58 -1.36 -6.76 7.68
C ALA A 58 -0.15 -7.34 8.44
N PRO A 59 -0.09 -7.17 9.77
CA PRO A 59 0.98 -7.78 10.55
C PRO A 59 0.99 -9.27 10.22
N ALA A 60 2.14 -9.77 9.75
CA ALA A 60 2.30 -11.20 9.57
C ALA A 60 2.14 -11.82 10.95
N THR A 61 1.02 -12.50 11.19
CA THR A 61 0.89 -13.38 12.34
C THR A 61 2.03 -14.38 12.21
N ARG A 62 3.03 -14.26 13.10
CA ARG A 62 4.17 -15.16 13.16
C ARG A 62 3.74 -16.48 13.78
#